data_AF-A0A378RJQ6-F1
#
_entry.id   AF-A0A378RJQ6-F1
#
_cell.length_a   1.000
_cell.length_b   1.000
_cell.length_c   1.000
_cell.angle_alpha   90.00
_cell.angle_beta   90.00
_cell.angle_gamma   90.00
#
_symmetry.space_group_name_H-M   'P 1'
#
loop_
_entity.id
_entity.type
_entity.pdbx_description
1 polymer ?
#
loop_
_entity_poly.entity_id
_entity_poly.type
_entity_poly.pdbx_seq_one_letter_code
_entity_poly.pdbx_strand_id
1 'polypeptide(L)'
;MKKYKLTDESMNYRGRTLWRIEDIASGEKGGWIESESNLSHTGRCMILDEAKVYGNAKVYDNAIISGFSNVYDEAEVFGNAVVSAYVSVF
;
A
#
# COMPACT_ATOMS: atom_id res chain seq x y z
N MET A 1 16.32 7.51 -0.19
CA MET A 1 15.87 7.69 1.20
C MET A 1 14.56 6.93 1.35
N LYS A 2 14.35 6.19 2.44
CA LYS A 2 13.07 5.50 2.67
C LYS A 2 11.99 6.51 3.02
N LYS A 3 10.80 6.35 2.44
CA LYS A 3 9.61 7.18 2.69
C LYS A 3 8.73 6.60 3.81
N TYR A 4 8.64 5.28 3.87
CA TYR A 4 7.88 4.56 4.88
C TYR A 4 8.72 3.37 5.39
N LYS A 5 8.31 2.77 6.50
CA LYS A 5 8.83 1.49 7.00
C LYS A 5 7.69 0.50 7.24
N LEU A 6 7.99 -0.80 7.18
CA LEU A 6 7.10 -1.82 7.73
C LEU A 6 7.18 -1.77 9.26
N THR A 7 6.04 -1.89 9.92
CA THR A 7 5.95 -1.99 11.39
C THR A 7 5.86 -3.45 11.83
N ASP A 8 5.92 -3.72 13.14
CA ASP A 8 5.68 -5.07 13.71
C ASP A 8 4.19 -5.45 13.72
N GLU A 9 3.28 -4.52 13.42
CA GLU A 9 1.85 -4.81 13.28
C GLU A 9 1.60 -5.54 11.95
N SER A 10 1.09 -6.76 12.05
CA SER A 10 0.79 -7.61 10.91
C SER A 10 -0.58 -8.25 11.01
N MET A 11 -1.09 -8.70 9.86
CA MET A 11 -2.30 -9.50 9.78
C MET A 11 -2.13 -10.64 8.78
N ASN A 12 -2.85 -11.74 9.02
CA ASN A 12 -3.05 -12.76 8.01
C ASN A 12 -4.23 -12.37 7.11
N TYR A 13 -4.00 -12.28 5.81
CA TYR A 13 -5.04 -12.01 4.82
C TYR A 13 -4.88 -12.97 3.66
N ARG A 14 -5.88 -13.84 3.45
CA ARG A 14 -5.89 -14.85 2.37
C ARG A 14 -4.62 -15.71 2.32
N GLY A 15 -4.10 -16.11 3.48
CA GLY A 15 -2.89 -16.93 3.58
C GLY A 15 -1.57 -16.18 3.40
N ARG A 16 -1.61 -14.85 3.27
CA ARG A 16 -0.43 -13.97 3.19
C ARG A 16 -0.28 -13.18 4.48
N THR A 17 0.95 -12.81 4.82
CA THR A 17 1.23 -11.88 5.92
C THR A 17 1.37 -10.48 5.34
N LEU A 18 0.52 -9.56 5.77
CA LEU A 18 0.63 -8.15 5.41
C LEU A 18 1.10 -7.35 6.62
N TRP A 19 1.93 -6.36 6.37
CA TRP A 19 2.54 -5.50 7.37
C TRP A 19 2.00 -4.08 7.23
N ARG A 20 1.61 -3.50 8.37
CA ARG A 20 1.16 -2.10 8.43
C ARG A 20 2.36 -1.21 8.13
N ILE A 21 2.19 -0.25 7.23
CA ILE A 21 3.24 0.74 6.95
C ILE A 21 3.14 1.93 7.91
N GLU A 22 4.27 2.59 8.16
CA GLU A 22 4.35 3.87 8.86
C GLU A 22 5.15 4.85 8.00
N ASP A 23 4.58 6.03 7.75
CA ASP A 23 5.28 7.13 7.09
C ASP A 23 6.42 7.61 8.01
N ILE A 24 7.65 7.61 7.52
CA ILE A 24 8.82 7.98 8.31
C ILE A 24 8.80 9.49 8.65
N ALA A 25 8.19 10.31 7.80
CA ALA A 25 8.17 11.76 8.00
C ALA A 25 7.17 12.18 9.10
N SER A 26 5.96 11.60 9.10
CA SER A 26 4.90 11.96 10.05
C SER A 26 4.82 11.03 11.26
N GLY A 27 5.32 9.80 11.15
CA GLY A 27 5.08 8.74 12.13
C GLY A 27 3.66 8.16 12.08
N GLU A 28 2.85 8.56 11.10
CA GLU A 28 1.47 8.07 10.95
C GLU A 28 1.43 6.70 10.29
N LYS A 29 0.51 5.85 10.77
CA LYS A 29 0.24 4.55 10.18
C LYS A 29 -0.55 4.71 8.88
N GLY A 30 -0.13 3.98 7.85
CA GLY A 30 -0.84 3.86 6.58
C GLY A 30 -1.60 2.54 6.46
N GLY A 31 -1.79 2.08 5.22
CA GLY A 31 -2.38 0.78 4.94
C GLY A 31 -1.40 -0.37 5.08
N TRP A 32 -1.67 -1.44 4.32
CA TRP A 32 -1.02 -2.74 4.49
C TRP A 32 -0.35 -3.20 3.20
N ILE A 33 0.89 -3.70 3.31
CA ILE A 33 1.60 -4.30 2.18
C ILE A 33 2.18 -5.67 2.51
N GLU A 34 2.32 -6.55 1.52
CA GLU A 34 2.98 -7.85 1.68
C GLU A 34 4.50 -7.70 1.76
N SER A 35 5.07 -6.85 0.91
CA SER A 35 6.49 -6.53 0.92
C SER A 35 6.79 -5.13 0.36
N GLU A 36 8.03 -4.66 0.51
CA GLU A 36 8.45 -3.35 -0.04
C GLU A 36 8.38 -3.27 -1.58
N SER A 37 8.14 -4.36 -2.31
CA SER A 37 7.88 -4.30 -3.75
C SER A 37 6.52 -3.69 -4.09
N ASN A 38 5.56 -3.68 -3.16
CA ASN A 38 4.19 -3.26 -3.43
C ASN A 38 3.99 -1.73 -3.45
N LEU A 39 4.86 -0.96 -2.79
CA LEU A 39 4.75 0.49 -2.70
C LEU A 39 6.12 1.14 -2.93
N SER A 40 6.22 2.08 -3.87
CA SER A 40 7.48 2.74 -4.14
C SER A 40 7.92 3.67 -3.00
N HIS A 41 9.22 3.66 -2.68
CA HIS A 41 9.85 4.68 -1.85
C HIS A 41 10.07 6.02 -2.58
N THR A 42 9.89 6.08 -3.90
CA THR A 42 9.95 7.32 -4.68
C THR A 42 8.56 7.89 -4.95
N GLY A 43 8.50 9.16 -5.36
CA GLY A 43 7.25 9.85 -5.61
C GLY A 43 6.39 10.05 -4.35
N ARG A 44 5.17 10.53 -4.55
CA ARG A 44 4.21 10.84 -3.49
C ARG A 44 3.19 9.74 -3.22
N CYS A 45 3.34 8.57 -3.85
CA CYS A 45 2.41 7.46 -3.66
C CYS A 45 2.30 7.06 -2.17
N MET A 46 1.10 6.71 -1.72
CA MET A 46 0.87 6.27 -0.35
C MET A 46 -0.34 5.35 -0.27
N ILE A 47 -0.30 4.44 0.69
CA ILE A 47 -1.43 3.57 1.03
C ILE A 47 -1.90 4.02 2.41
N LEU A 48 -3.18 4.36 2.52
CA LEU A 48 -3.81 4.95 3.70
C LEU A 48 -4.91 4.02 4.24
N ASP A 49 -5.40 4.32 5.43
CA ASP A 49 -6.53 3.64 6.08
C ASP A 49 -6.32 2.11 6.19
N GLU A 50 -7.30 1.31 5.74
CA GLU A 50 -7.31 -0.15 5.78
C GLU A 50 -7.04 -0.79 4.41
N ALA A 51 -6.53 0.01 3.46
CA ALA A 51 -6.23 -0.46 2.12
C ALA A 51 -5.08 -1.48 2.12
N LYS A 52 -5.18 -2.47 1.23
CA LYS A 52 -4.27 -3.62 1.15
C LYS A 52 -3.68 -3.70 -0.25
N VAL A 53 -2.35 -3.76 -0.34
CA VAL A 53 -1.63 -3.99 -1.60
C VAL A 53 -0.74 -5.22 -1.45
N TYR A 54 -1.00 -6.27 -2.21
CA TYR A 54 -0.35 -7.58 -2.01
C TYR A 54 -0.18 -8.35 -3.32
N GLY A 55 0.52 -9.48 -3.30
CA GLY A 55 0.92 -10.18 -4.53
C GLY A 55 1.98 -9.40 -5.32
N ASN A 56 1.90 -9.44 -6.65
CA ASN A 56 2.84 -8.77 -7.56
C ASN A 56 2.45 -7.30 -7.85
N ALA A 57 1.39 -6.81 -7.22
CA ALA A 57 0.87 -5.47 -7.45
C ALA A 57 1.87 -4.38 -7.05
N LYS A 58 1.87 -3.26 -7.79
CA LYS A 58 2.80 -2.14 -7.58
C LYS A 58 2.06 -0.81 -7.56
N VAL A 59 2.39 0.02 -6.58
CA VAL A 59 1.91 1.40 -6.47
C VAL A 59 3.08 2.37 -6.50
N TYR A 60 3.08 3.31 -7.44
CA TYR A 60 4.19 4.24 -7.64
C TYR A 60 3.73 5.63 -8.14
N ASP A 61 4.69 6.52 -8.42
CA ASP A 61 4.47 7.94 -8.74
C ASP A 61 3.69 8.71 -7.67
N ASN A 62 2.51 9.27 -7.98
CA ASN A 62 1.67 10.03 -7.06
C ASN A 62 0.35 9.32 -6.73
N ALA A 63 0.26 8.00 -6.98
CA ALA A 63 -0.96 7.25 -6.76
C ALA A 63 -1.34 7.13 -5.28
N ILE A 64 -2.62 7.29 -4.94
CA ILE A 64 -3.13 7.16 -3.57
C ILE A 64 -4.12 6.01 -3.49
N ILE A 65 -3.88 5.08 -2.56
CA ILE A 65 -4.81 4.00 -2.23
C ILE A 65 -5.35 4.22 -0.82
N SER A 66 -6.66 4.19 -0.62
CA SER A 66 -7.30 4.46 0.68
C SER A 66 -8.61 3.68 0.90
N GLY A 67 -9.23 3.88 2.06
CA GLY A 67 -10.42 3.16 2.49
C GLY A 67 -10.16 1.69 2.81
N PHE A 68 -11.03 0.82 2.32
CA PHE A 68 -10.97 -0.64 2.44
C PHE A 68 -10.59 -1.32 1.10
N SER A 69 -9.89 -0.59 0.23
CA SER A 69 -9.56 -1.04 -1.13
C SER A 69 -8.51 -2.16 -1.13
N ASN A 70 -8.53 -2.99 -2.17
CA ASN A 70 -7.59 -4.10 -2.37
C ASN A 70 -6.95 -3.97 -3.76
N VAL A 71 -5.63 -3.92 -3.83
CA VAL A 71 -4.87 -3.94 -5.08
C VAL A 71 -3.97 -5.17 -5.07
N TYR A 72 -4.13 -6.07 -6.03
CA TYR A 72 -3.46 -7.37 -5.98
C TYR A 72 -3.17 -7.97 -7.36
N ASP A 73 -2.68 -9.21 -7.38
CA ASP A 73 -2.22 -9.93 -8.58
C ASP A 73 -1.16 -9.12 -9.34
N GLU A 74 -1.34 -8.83 -10.63
CA GLU A 74 -0.36 -8.12 -11.47
C GLU A 74 -0.70 -6.62 -11.65
N ALA A 75 -1.59 -6.08 -10.81
CA ALA A 75 -2.07 -4.71 -10.96
C ALA A 75 -0.96 -3.65 -10.76
N GLU A 76 -0.92 -2.64 -11.63
CA GLU A 76 -0.06 -1.46 -11.48
C GLU A 76 -0.91 -0.20 -11.35
N VAL A 77 -0.70 0.57 -10.27
CA VAL A 77 -1.39 1.85 -10.02
C VAL A 77 -0.37 2.98 -9.92
N PHE A 78 -0.43 3.91 -10.86
CA PHE A 78 0.61 4.92 -11.05
C PHE A 78 0.05 6.27 -11.54
N GLY A 79 0.92 7.24 -11.83
CA GLY A 79 0.52 8.59 -12.18
C GLY A 79 -0.17 9.30 -11.01
N ASN A 80 -1.33 9.91 -11.26
CA ASN A 80 -2.14 10.60 -10.25
C ASN A 80 -3.44 9.82 -9.91
N ALA A 81 -3.41 8.50 -10.05
CA ALA A 81 -4.57 7.66 -9.78
C ALA A 81 -4.99 7.71 -8.30
N VAL A 82 -6.30 7.61 -8.05
CA VAL A 82 -6.86 7.52 -6.71
C VAL A 82 -7.79 6.32 -6.65
N VAL A 83 -7.52 5.39 -5.75
CA VAL A 83 -8.35 4.21 -5.46
C VAL A 83 -8.82 4.34 -4.02
N SER A 84 -10.13 4.49 -3.81
CA SER A 84 -10.69 4.81 -2.49
C SER A 84 -11.99 4.05 -2.22
N ALA A 85 -12.41 4.04 -0.95
CA ALA A 85 -13.61 3.37 -0.46
C ALA A 85 -13.51 1.83 -0.53
N TYR A 86 -14.26 1.14 -1.38
CA TYR A 86 -14.39 -0.33 -1.38
C TYR A 86 -14.05 -0.94 -2.75
N VAL A 87 -12.93 -0.53 -3.34
CA VAL A 87 -12.54 -0.93 -4.70
C VAL A 87 -11.57 -2.10 -4.68
N SER A 88 -11.71 -3.02 -5.64
CA SER A 88 -10.72 -4.05 -5.93
C SER A 88 -10.11 -3.80 -7.31
N VAL A 89 -8.78 -3.78 -7.40
CA VAL A 89 -8.01 -3.69 -8.66
C VAL A 89 -7.14 -4.95 -8.74
N PHE A 90 -7.19 -5.66 -9.87
CA PHE A 90 -6.49 -6.92 -10.12
C PHE A 90 -6.08 -7.03 -11.59
#